data_AF-A0A7V4U9V1-F1
#
_entry.id   AF-A0A7V4U9V1-F1
#
_cell.length_a   1.000
_cell.length_b   1.000
_cell.length_c   1.000
_cell.angle_alpha   90.00
_cell.angle_beta   90.00
_cell.angle_gamma   90.00
#
_symmetry.space_group_name_H-M   'P 1'
#
loop_
_entity.id
_entity.type
_entity.pdbx_description
1 polymer ?
#
loop_
_entity_poly.entity_id
_entity_poly.type
_entity_poly.pdbx_seq_one_letter_code
_entity_poly.pdbx_strand_id
1 'polypeptide(L)'
;MTGSAVDRNVISKAEARRLIADVFEEAALVLGGLLAVHRAEDDFVWRLVKNLDVIRCKAVRRIDECDAGPRADARRPDTHLRPHPAIEDFLLKLRRS
;
A
#
# COMPACT_ATOMS: atom_id res chain seq x y z
N MET A 1 16.76 -0.96 -38.16
CA MET A 1 16.19 0.11 -37.32
C MET A 1 15.89 -0.47 -35.96
N THR A 2 16.77 -0.19 -35.00
CA THR A 2 16.71 -0.65 -33.61
C THR A 2 15.78 0.26 -32.82
N GLY A 3 14.60 -0.24 -32.46
CA GLY A 3 13.66 0.39 -31.54
C GLY A 3 13.51 -0.45 -30.27
N SER A 4 14.61 -0.64 -29.55
CA SER A 4 14.59 -1.12 -28.16
C SER A 4 14.20 0.05 -27.27
N ALA A 5 13.00 0.03 -26.68
CA ALA A 5 12.65 0.67 -25.42
C ALA A 5 11.13 0.59 -25.25
N VAL A 6 10.66 -0.33 -24.43
CA VAL A 6 10.09 -0.06 -23.10
C VAL A 6 9.67 -1.43 -22.58
N ASP A 7 10.64 -2.20 -22.07
CA ASP A 7 10.33 -3.16 -21.02
C ASP A 7 9.89 -2.33 -19.82
N ARG A 8 8.60 -2.01 -19.77
CA ARG A 8 7.96 -1.65 -18.51
C ARG A 8 8.19 -2.87 -17.65
N ASN A 9 9.08 -2.76 -16.69
CA ASN A 9 9.35 -3.82 -15.72
C ASN A 9 8.07 -3.98 -14.88
N VAL A 10 7.11 -4.75 -15.39
CA VAL A 10 5.85 -5.03 -14.72
C VAL A 10 6.18 -6.06 -13.66
N ILE A 11 6.36 -5.57 -12.43
CA ILE A 11 6.54 -6.41 -11.24
C ILE A 11 5.43 -7.46 -11.22
N SER A 12 5.80 -8.73 -11.02
CA SER A 12 4.83 -9.82 -10.98
C SER A 12 3.91 -9.68 -9.76
N LYS A 13 2.69 -10.25 -9.80
CA LYS A 13 1.78 -10.19 -8.63
C LYS A 13 2.37 -10.80 -7.37
N ALA A 14 3.11 -11.90 -7.52
CA ALA A 14 3.78 -12.56 -6.40
C ALA A 14 4.84 -11.64 -5.80
N GLU A 15 5.61 -10.97 -6.64
CA GLU A 15 6.62 -10.00 -6.22
C GLU A 15 5.99 -8.75 -5.59
N ALA A 16 4.90 -8.23 -6.15
CA ALA A 16 4.16 -7.10 -5.56
C ALA A 16 3.57 -7.45 -4.19
N ARG A 17 3.03 -8.67 -4.02
CA ARG A 17 2.55 -9.17 -2.71
C ARG A 17 3.68 -9.26 -1.69
N ARG A 18 4.84 -9.76 -2.12
CA ARG A 18 6.03 -9.86 -1.28
C ARG A 18 6.52 -8.48 -0.85
N LEU A 19 6.65 -7.54 -1.79
CA LEU A 19 7.02 -6.16 -1.48
C LEU A 19 6.05 -5.49 -0.50
N ILE A 20 4.73 -5.72 -0.64
CA ILE A 20 3.76 -5.21 0.34
C ILE A 20 3.99 -5.85 1.71
N ALA A 21 4.21 -7.16 1.78
CA ALA A 21 4.48 -7.82 3.05
C ALA A 21 5.72 -7.23 3.74
N ASP A 22 6.84 -7.15 3.00
CA ASP A 22 8.12 -6.65 3.49
C ASP A 22 8.00 -5.19 3.99
N VAL A 23 7.34 -4.30 3.22
CA VAL A 23 7.14 -2.89 3.62
C VAL A 23 6.30 -2.77 4.89
N PHE A 24 5.22 -3.56 5.01
CA PHE A 24 4.38 -3.52 6.20
C PHE A 24 5.07 -4.11 7.44
N GLU A 25 5.95 -5.10 7.25
CA GLU A 25 6.79 -5.63 8.32
C GLU A 25 7.75 -4.57 8.84
N GLU A 26 8.51 -3.91 7.96
CA GLU A 26 9.42 -2.83 8.35
C GLU A 26 8.68 -1.66 9.03
N ALA A 27 7.53 -1.26 8.47
CA ALA A 27 6.70 -0.23 9.09
C ALA A 27 6.21 -0.63 10.49
N ALA A 28 5.82 -1.90 10.68
CA ALA A 28 5.41 -2.40 11.98
C ALA A 28 6.56 -2.44 12.99
N LEU A 29 7.77 -2.80 12.57
CA LEU A 29 8.97 -2.79 13.40
C LEU A 29 9.33 -1.38 13.86
N VAL A 30 9.34 -0.40 12.94
CA VAL A 30 9.65 1.00 13.27
C VAL A 30 8.60 1.57 14.24
N LEU A 31 7.32 1.40 13.93
CA LEU A 31 6.24 1.92 14.78
C LEU A 31 6.21 1.21 16.14
N GLY A 32 6.37 -0.12 16.16
CA GLY A 32 6.43 -0.91 17.38
C GLY A 32 7.60 -0.52 18.28
N GLY A 33 8.79 -0.32 17.70
CA GLY A 33 9.97 0.13 18.44
C GLY A 33 9.78 1.50 19.08
N LEU A 34 9.20 2.46 18.34
CA LEU A 34 8.86 3.78 18.88
C LEU A 34 7.85 3.68 20.03
N LEU A 35 6.79 2.88 19.86
CA LEU A 35 5.75 2.75 20.89
C LEU A 35 6.28 2.07 22.16
N ALA A 36 7.19 1.10 22.01
CA ALA A 36 7.83 0.41 23.12
C ALA A 36 8.66 1.37 24.00
N VAL A 37 9.35 2.35 23.41
CA VAL A 37 10.15 3.33 24.18
C VAL A 37 9.31 4.45 24.78
N HIS A 38 8.13 4.74 24.21
CA HIS A 38 7.27 5.84 24.63
C HIS A 38 6.11 5.45 25.59
N ARG A 39 6.07 4.21 26.09
CA ARG A 39 5.02 3.68 26.99
C ARG A 39 3.60 4.02 26.49
N ALA A 40 3.36 3.81 25.21
CA ALA A 40 2.04 4.01 24.62
C ALA A 40 1.00 3.09 25.27
N GLU A 41 -0.25 3.53 25.36
CA GLU A 41 -1.35 2.72 25.88
C GLU A 41 -1.60 1.49 25.00
N ASP A 42 -1.78 0.32 25.61
CA ASP A 42 -1.95 -0.96 24.91
C ASP A 42 -3.12 -0.93 23.92
N ASP A 43 -4.24 -0.28 24.29
CA ASP A 43 -5.41 -0.11 23.42
C ASP A 43 -5.08 0.70 22.16
N PHE A 44 -4.22 1.71 22.28
CA PHE A 44 -3.75 2.49 21.13
C PHE A 44 -2.88 1.63 20.22
N VAL A 45 -1.91 0.90 20.79
CA VAL A 45 -1.03 -0.01 20.04
C VAL A 45 -1.85 -1.05 19.30
N TRP A 46 -2.81 -1.67 19.98
CA TRP A 46 -3.72 -2.66 19.40
C TRP A 46 -4.52 -2.10 18.22
N ARG A 47 -5.13 -0.92 18.40
CA ARG A 47 -5.88 -0.25 17.33
C ARG A 47 -5.00 0.09 16.13
N LEU A 48 -3.77 0.54 16.38
CA LEU A 48 -2.82 0.84 15.31
C LEU A 48 -2.48 -0.41 14.50
N VAL A 49 -2.07 -1.49 15.17
CA VAL A 49 -1.69 -2.76 14.53
C VAL A 49 -2.86 -3.33 13.72
N LYS A 50 -4.07 -3.31 14.28
CA LYS A 50 -5.29 -3.75 13.58
C LYS A 50 -5.57 -2.92 12.32
N ASN A 51 -5.41 -1.60 12.41
CA ASN A 51 -5.62 -0.72 11.26
C ASN A 51 -4.58 -0.96 10.16
N LEU A 52 -3.31 -1.16 10.53
CA LEU A 52 -2.24 -1.50 9.58
C LEU A 52 -2.54 -2.82 8.87
N ASP A 53 -2.98 -3.84 9.60
CA ASP A 53 -3.34 -5.13 9.01
C ASP A 53 -4.52 -5.02 8.04
N VAL A 54 -5.56 -4.24 8.38
CA VAL A 54 -6.69 -3.97 7.47
C VAL A 54 -6.21 -3.30 6.18
N ILE A 55 -5.27 -2.35 6.27
CA ILE A 55 -4.72 -1.67 5.08
C ILE A 55 -3.89 -2.65 4.26
N ARG A 56 -3.03 -3.48 4.88
CA ARG A 56 -2.26 -4.54 4.22
C ARG A 56 -3.17 -5.48 3.44
N CYS A 57 -4.23 -5.97 4.08
CA CYS A 57 -5.21 -6.86 3.45
C CYS A 57 -5.91 -6.20 2.26
N LYS A 58 -6.28 -4.91 2.37
CA LYS A 58 -6.87 -4.15 1.27
C LYS A 58 -5.90 -3.97 0.09
N ALA A 59 -4.62 -3.73 0.39
CA ALA A 59 -3.61 -3.55 -0.63
C ALA A 59 -3.37 -4.84 -1.43
N VAL A 60 -3.28 -5.98 -0.74
CA VAL A 60 -3.15 -7.30 -1.37
C VAL A 60 -4.39 -7.63 -2.21
N ARG A 61 -5.61 -7.39 -1.71
CA ARG A 61 -6.85 -7.62 -2.47
C ARG A 61 -6.91 -6.81 -3.77
N ARG A 62 -6.45 -5.56 -3.76
CA ARG A 62 -6.40 -4.72 -4.97
C ARG A 62 -5.46 -5.28 -6.05
N ILE A 63 -4.34 -5.91 -5.65
CA ILE A 63 -3.47 -6.62 -6.61
C ILE A 63 -4.26 -7.74 -7.29
N ASP A 64 -5.09 -8.46 -6.54
CA ASP A 64 -5.87 -9.57 -7.08
C ASP A 64 -6.98 -9.12 -8.01
N GLU A 65 -7.69 -8.05 -7.62
CA GLU A 65 -8.77 -7.43 -8.41
C GLU A 65 -8.29 -6.89 -9.76
N CYS A 66 -7.01 -6.52 -9.92
CA CYS A 66 -6.46 -6.05 -11.20
C CYS A 66 -6.43 -7.09 -12.34
N ASP A 67 -6.55 -8.41 -12.07
CA ASP A 67 -6.66 -9.43 -13.13
C ASP A 67 -8.10 -9.73 -13.54
N ALA A 68 -9.07 -9.32 -12.73
CA ALA A 68 -10.47 -9.46 -13.11
C ALA A 68 -10.75 -8.41 -14.21
N GLY A 69 -10.65 -8.83 -15.47
CA GLY A 69 -10.97 -8.00 -16.63
C GLY A 69 -12.33 -7.28 -16.48
N PRO A 70 -12.61 -6.26 -17.32
CA PRO A 70 -13.77 -5.38 -17.14
C PRO A 70 -15.08 -6.15 -17.36
N ARG A 71 -15.57 -6.82 -16.32
CA ARG A 71 -16.90 -7.42 -16.29
C ARG A 71 -17.65 -6.93 -15.06
N ALA A 72 -18.57 -6.02 -15.38
CA ALA A 72 -19.86 -5.81 -14.77
C ALA A 72 -19.88 -5.41 -13.28
N ASP A 73 -20.15 -4.12 -13.04
CA ASP A 73 -21.12 -3.59 -12.08
C ASP A 73 -21.07 -4.06 -10.61
N ALA A 74 -19.98 -4.64 -10.14
CA ALA A 74 -19.64 -4.55 -8.73
C ALA A 74 -19.22 -3.10 -8.49
N ARG A 75 -20.12 -2.29 -7.90
CA ARG A 75 -19.83 -0.97 -7.32
C ARG A 75 -18.33 -0.90 -7.01
N ARG A 76 -17.55 -0.17 -7.83
CA ARG A 76 -16.33 0.43 -7.29
C ARG A 76 -16.85 1.10 -6.02
N PRO A 77 -16.44 0.68 -4.80
CA PRO A 77 -16.70 1.56 -3.67
C PRO A 77 -16.12 2.87 -4.16
N ASP A 78 -16.95 3.91 -4.14
CA ASP A 78 -16.59 5.22 -4.60
C ASP A 78 -15.47 5.70 -3.68
N THR A 79 -14.27 5.20 -3.97
CA THR A 79 -13.12 5.29 -3.11
C THR A 79 -12.41 6.53 -3.60
N HIS A 80 -13.14 7.64 -3.61
CA HIS A 80 -12.61 8.94 -3.30
C HIS A 80 -12.08 8.92 -1.85
N LEU A 81 -11.20 7.96 -1.52
CA LEU A 81 -10.15 8.18 -0.54
C LEU A 81 -9.24 9.18 -1.22
N ARG A 82 -9.60 10.47 -1.11
CA ARG A 82 -8.62 11.53 -1.32
C ARG A 82 -7.41 11.11 -0.50
N PRO A 83 -6.24 10.91 -1.11
CA PRO A 83 -5.05 10.57 -0.36
C PRO A 83 -4.92 11.61 0.76
N HIS A 84 -4.47 11.18 1.94
CA HIS A 84 -4.17 12.12 3.00
C HIS A 84 -3.29 13.24 2.41
N PRO A 85 -3.47 14.53 2.74
CA PRO A 85 -2.75 15.63 2.10
C PRO A 85 -1.23 15.42 2.02
N ALA A 86 -0.64 14.83 3.06
CA ALA A 86 0.78 14.45 3.07
C ALA A 86 1.18 13.45 1.96
N ILE A 87 0.29 12.53 1.58
CA ILE A 87 0.48 11.60 0.46
C ILE A 87 0.34 12.32 -0.87
N GLU A 88 -0.64 13.23 -1.02
CA GLU A 88 -0.78 14.07 -2.22
C GLU A 88 0.50 14.89 -2.45
N ASP A 89 1.01 15.56 -1.42
CA ASP A 89 2.24 16.34 -1.49
C ASP A 89 3.46 15.48 -1.86
N PHE A 90 3.54 14.28 -1.28
CA PHE A 90 4.61 13.32 -1.61
C PHE A 90 4.54 12.87 -3.07
N LEU A 91 3.36 12.51 -3.56
CA LEU A 91 3.17 12.10 -4.95
C LEU A 91 3.44 13.26 -5.94
N LEU A 92 3.07 14.49 -5.58
CA LEU A 92 3.37 15.68 -6.37
C LEU A 92 4.87 15.94 -6.49
N LYS A 93 5.65 15.69 -5.42
CA LYS A 93 7.11 15.79 -5.44
C LYS A 93 7.74 14.74 -6.35
N LEU A 94 7.31 13.49 -6.25
CA LEU A 94 7.81 12.39 -7.10
C LEU A 94 7.54 12.64 -8.60
N ARG A 95 6.41 13.25 -8.96
CA ARG A 95 6.03 13.49 -10.37
C ARG A 95 6.76 14.67 -11.03
N ARG A 96 7.49 15.47 -10.25
CA ARG A 96 8.26 16.64 -10.71
C ARG A 96 9.77 16.37 -10.79
N SER A 97 10.21 15.19 -10.36
CA SER A 97 11.60 14.70 -10.48
C SER A 97 11.75 13.78 -11.68
#